data_AF-A0A816SQ01-F1
#
_entry.id   AF-A0A816SQ01-F1
#
_cell.length_a   1.000
_cell.length_b   1.000
_cell.length_c   1.000
_cell.angle_alpha   90.00
_cell.angle_beta   90.00
_cell.angle_gamma   90.00
#
_symmetry.space_group_name_H-M   'P 1'
#
loop_
_entity.id
_entity.type
_entity.pdbx_description
1 polymer ?
#
loop_
_entity_poly.entity_id
_entity_poly.type
_entity_poly.pdbx_seq_one_letter_code
_entity_poly.pdbx_strand_id
1 'polypeptide(L)'
;MSDKSSHQYEEIDYSSILPKGASAPPLPNSPVYLENRREVGSMDDDGYLKTAAMCKTIENNSNVIPSSSNVGLPAQVSQLQAEVTLAMQAAEEKAVAAELAVVARLKVAEAEADARVKVAEAEADARVKVAEARAKVAEAEADARVKVAEAKAEAKVKDLEAKIKSLEAKLTVAVVDKRVAELKEDVVSVML
;
A
#
# COMPACT_ATOMS: atom_id res chain seq x y z
N MET A 1 13.62 -26.57 -65.26
CA MET A 1 13.66 -25.24 -64.62
C MET A 1 12.37 -25.05 -63.83
N SER A 2 12.45 -25.23 -62.52
CA SER A 2 11.55 -24.68 -61.48
C SER A 2 11.92 -25.38 -60.18
N ASP A 3 12.96 -24.89 -59.50
CA ASP A 3 13.29 -25.31 -58.15
C ASP A 3 12.30 -24.68 -57.18
N LYS A 4 11.52 -25.52 -56.50
CA LYS A 4 10.67 -25.11 -55.38
C LYS A 4 11.52 -25.18 -54.11
N SER A 5 12.13 -24.07 -53.69
CA SER A 5 12.73 -23.98 -52.36
C SER A 5 11.62 -23.83 -51.32
N SER A 6 11.35 -24.86 -50.53
CA SER A 6 10.50 -24.73 -49.36
C SER A 6 11.27 -23.99 -48.27
N HIS A 7 11.01 -22.70 -48.09
CA HIS A 7 11.42 -21.99 -46.90
C HIS A 7 10.43 -22.34 -45.79
N GLN A 8 10.91 -23.04 -44.76
CA GLN A 8 10.17 -23.17 -43.51
C GLN A 8 10.27 -21.83 -42.80
N TYR A 9 9.17 -21.09 -42.75
CA TYR A 9 9.03 -19.89 -41.94
C TYR A 9 8.57 -20.33 -40.55
N GLU A 10 9.34 -20.02 -39.51
CA GLU A 10 8.81 -20.03 -38.14
C GLU A 10 7.87 -18.83 -37.98
N GLU A 11 6.59 -19.11 -37.75
CA GLU A 11 5.60 -18.11 -37.31
C GLU A 11 6.00 -17.63 -35.91
N ILE A 12 6.64 -16.46 -35.84
CA ILE A 12 6.85 -15.76 -34.57
C ILE A 12 5.61 -14.89 -34.35
N ASP A 13 4.86 -15.15 -33.28
CA ASP A 13 3.69 -14.35 -32.88
C ASP A 13 4.15 -12.99 -32.29
N TYR A 14 4.08 -11.95 -33.11
CA TYR A 14 4.52 -10.59 -32.76
C TYR A 14 3.49 -9.78 -31.94
N SER A 15 2.37 -10.39 -31.51
CA SER A 15 1.37 -9.71 -30.66
C SER A 15 1.94 -9.21 -29.32
N SER A 16 3.10 -9.71 -28.90
CA SER A 16 3.80 -9.33 -27.67
C SER A 16 4.85 -8.21 -27.85
N ILE A 17 5.19 -7.82 -29.08
CA ILE A 17 6.32 -6.91 -29.37
C ILE A 17 5.84 -5.49 -29.74
N LEU A 18 4.54 -5.30 -30.00
CA LEU A 18 3.98 -3.97 -30.25
C LEU A 18 3.64 -3.26 -28.93
N PRO A 19 4.13 -2.03 -28.70
CA PRO A 19 3.73 -1.24 -27.54
C PRO A 19 2.22 -0.96 -27.60
N LYS A 20 1.53 -1.17 -26.48
CA LYS A 20 0.10 -0.85 -26.32
C LYS A 20 -0.15 0.61 -26.72
N GLY A 21 -0.70 0.83 -27.92
CA GLY A 21 -1.05 2.16 -28.44
C GLY A 21 -0.56 2.52 -29.85
N ALA A 22 0.19 1.66 -30.54
CA ALA A 22 0.60 1.91 -31.93
C ALA A 22 -0.58 1.73 -32.92
N SER A 23 -1.16 2.84 -33.39
CA SER A 23 -2.34 2.88 -34.27
C SER A 23 -2.01 2.87 -35.78
N ALA A 24 -0.75 2.71 -36.18
CA ALA A 24 -0.36 2.76 -37.59
C ALA A 24 0.55 1.59 -37.94
N PRO A 25 0.30 0.89 -39.08
CA PRO A 25 1.22 -0.13 -39.57
C PRO A 25 2.59 0.52 -39.88
N PRO A 26 3.70 -0.18 -39.62
CA PRO A 26 5.04 0.33 -39.92
C PRO A 26 5.18 0.59 -41.42
N LEU A 27 5.87 1.68 -41.78
CA LEU A 27 6.14 2.02 -43.17
C LEU A 27 7.10 1.01 -43.79
N PRO A 28 6.95 0.64 -45.08
CA PRO A 28 7.89 -0.23 -45.77
C PRO A 28 9.31 0.33 -45.72
N ASN A 29 10.30 -0.55 -45.56
CA ASN A 29 11.73 -0.26 -45.39
C ASN A 29 12.10 0.57 -44.15
N SER A 30 11.21 0.69 -43.17
CA SER A 30 11.57 1.31 -41.89
C SER A 30 12.46 0.37 -41.05
N PRO A 31 13.53 0.89 -40.41
CA PRO A 31 14.40 0.10 -39.56
C PRO A 31 13.67 -0.30 -38.27
N VAL A 32 13.78 -1.57 -37.91
CA VAL A 32 13.18 -2.17 -36.71
C VAL A 32 14.25 -2.34 -35.65
N TYR A 33 13.93 -1.92 -34.43
CA TYR A 33 14.84 -1.94 -33.29
C TYR A 33 14.28 -2.80 -32.16
N LEU A 34 15.17 -3.46 -31.42
CA LEU A 34 14.87 -4.06 -30.12
C LEU A 34 14.69 -2.98 -29.05
N GLU A 35 14.13 -3.35 -27.90
CA GLU A 35 13.89 -2.46 -26.76
C GLU A 35 15.18 -1.80 -26.24
N ASN A 36 16.33 -2.45 -26.42
CA ASN A 36 17.66 -1.90 -26.13
C ASN A 36 18.23 -0.98 -27.22
N ARG A 37 17.40 -0.57 -28.20
CA ARG A 37 17.74 0.25 -29.38
C ARG A 37 18.75 -0.36 -30.35
N ARG A 38 18.95 -1.68 -30.33
CA ARG A 38 19.73 -2.35 -31.39
C ARG A 38 18.86 -2.57 -32.63
N GLU A 39 19.32 -2.10 -33.78
CA GLU A 39 18.68 -2.36 -35.09
C GLU A 39 18.80 -3.85 -35.45
N VAL A 40 17.68 -4.48 -35.83
CA VAL A 40 17.61 -5.90 -36.19
C VAL A 40 17.32 -6.16 -37.67
N GLY A 41 16.84 -5.17 -38.40
CA GLY A 41 16.54 -5.27 -39.84
C GLY A 41 15.58 -4.18 -40.29
N SER A 42 15.07 -4.30 -41.50
CA SER A 42 14.04 -3.41 -42.05
C SER A 42 12.79 -4.19 -42.44
N MET A 43 11.60 -3.61 -42.27
CA MET A 43 10.35 -4.23 -42.76
C MET A 43 10.33 -4.22 -44.29
N ASP A 44 9.91 -5.30 -44.94
CA ASP A 44 9.64 -5.32 -46.38
C ASP A 44 8.23 -4.78 -46.70
N ASP A 45 7.92 -4.69 -48.00
CA ASP A 45 6.65 -4.15 -48.50
C ASP A 45 5.43 -5.01 -48.12
N ASP A 46 5.67 -6.27 -47.72
CA ASP A 46 4.66 -7.23 -47.29
C ASP A 46 4.51 -7.28 -45.75
N GLY A 47 5.28 -6.47 -45.02
CA GLY A 47 5.24 -6.37 -43.56
C GLY A 47 6.07 -7.42 -42.81
N TYR A 48 6.98 -8.12 -43.49
CA TYR A 48 7.90 -9.08 -42.90
C TYR A 48 9.26 -8.46 -42.63
N LEU A 49 9.92 -8.94 -41.58
CA LEU A 49 11.18 -8.37 -41.10
C LEU A 49 12.35 -8.96 -41.89
N LYS A 50 12.97 -8.15 -42.74
CA LYS A 50 14.16 -8.51 -43.50
C LYS A 50 15.38 -8.37 -42.60
N THR A 51 15.75 -9.45 -41.92
CA THR A 51 16.94 -9.48 -41.05
C THR A 51 18.20 -9.53 -41.92
N ALA A 52 19.10 -8.55 -41.76
CA ALA A 52 20.34 -8.46 -42.54
C ALA A 52 21.40 -9.50 -42.13
N ALA A 53 21.12 -10.35 -41.14
CA ALA A 53 22.14 -11.12 -40.42
C ALA A 53 22.14 -12.64 -40.66
N MET A 54 21.26 -13.22 -41.48
CA MET A 54 21.19 -14.70 -41.62
C MET A 54 21.49 -15.29 -43.01
N CYS A 55 21.89 -14.48 -44.01
CA CYS A 55 22.24 -15.00 -45.35
C CYS A 55 23.67 -14.68 -45.80
N LYS A 56 24.65 -14.65 -44.89
CA LYS A 56 26.06 -14.41 -45.27
C LYS A 56 27.03 -15.55 -44.92
N THR A 57 26.54 -16.74 -44.62
CA THR A 57 27.41 -17.88 -44.24
C THR A 57 27.03 -19.21 -44.88
N ILE A 58 26.34 -19.21 -46.02
CA ILE A 58 26.13 -20.44 -46.81
C ILE A 58 26.28 -20.11 -48.30
N GLU A 59 27.49 -19.74 -48.74
CA GLU A 59 27.79 -19.74 -50.19
C GLU A 59 29.28 -19.94 -50.54
N ASN A 60 30.18 -20.07 -49.55
CA ASN A 60 31.61 -20.23 -49.80
C ASN A 60 32.20 -21.53 -49.23
N ASN A 61 31.58 -22.68 -49.52
CA ASN A 61 32.22 -23.98 -49.26
C ASN A 61 31.88 -25.07 -50.28
N SER A 62 31.81 -24.69 -51.56
CA SER A 62 31.75 -25.62 -52.69
C SER A 62 33.16 -25.99 -53.18
N ASN A 63 34.07 -26.33 -52.28
CA ASN A 63 35.31 -26.96 -52.71
C ASN A 63 35.94 -27.79 -51.60
N VAL A 64 36.45 -28.97 -51.99
CA VAL A 64 37.11 -29.99 -51.18
C VAL A 64 36.16 -30.98 -50.49
N ILE A 65 35.68 -31.95 -51.29
CA ILE A 65 35.43 -33.31 -50.79
C ILE A 65 36.73 -34.09 -50.95
N PRO A 66 37.46 -34.44 -49.88
CA PRO A 66 38.35 -35.59 -49.91
C PRO A 66 37.51 -36.81 -49.51
N SER A 67 37.31 -37.69 -50.47
CA SER A 67 36.80 -39.04 -50.30
C SER A 67 37.69 -39.80 -49.31
N SER A 68 37.32 -39.80 -48.04
CA SER A 68 37.87 -40.73 -47.04
C SER A 68 36.81 -41.12 -46.01
N SER A 69 36.45 -42.41 -46.05
CA SER A 69 35.83 -43.21 -44.99
C SER A 69 34.65 -42.63 -44.21
N ASN A 70 33.45 -42.98 -44.68
CA ASN A 70 32.12 -42.79 -44.08
C ASN A 70 31.88 -43.55 -42.75
N VAL A 71 32.91 -43.80 -41.94
CA VAL A 71 32.83 -44.73 -40.78
C VAL A 71 32.77 -43.99 -39.41
N GLY A 72 32.90 -42.67 -39.36
CA GLY A 72 32.97 -41.88 -38.10
C GLY A 72 31.74 -41.03 -37.73
N LEU A 73 30.86 -40.72 -38.69
CA LEU A 73 29.66 -39.90 -38.49
C LEU A 73 28.67 -40.46 -37.43
N PRO A 74 28.40 -41.78 -37.37
CA PRO A 74 27.47 -42.32 -36.37
C PRO A 74 27.95 -42.16 -34.93
N ALA A 75 29.26 -42.21 -34.72
CA ALA A 75 29.87 -42.07 -33.39
C ALA A 75 29.80 -40.61 -32.89
N GLN A 76 30.04 -39.64 -33.77
CA GLN A 76 29.91 -38.22 -33.43
C GLN A 76 28.46 -37.81 -33.16
N VAL A 77 27.50 -38.34 -33.94
CA VAL A 77 26.06 -38.12 -33.70
C VAL A 77 25.62 -38.71 -32.36
N SER A 78 26.13 -39.90 -31.99
CA SER A 78 25.83 -40.53 -30.70
C SER A 78 26.42 -39.75 -29.52
N GLN A 79 27.63 -39.19 -29.67
CA GLN A 79 28.24 -38.32 -28.65
C GLN A 79 27.44 -37.02 -28.46
N LEU A 80 27.06 -36.36 -29.56
CA LEU A 80 26.25 -35.15 -29.50
C LEU A 80 24.87 -35.40 -28.85
N GLN A 81 24.24 -36.54 -29.15
CA GLN A 81 22.98 -36.92 -28.50
C GLN A 81 23.15 -37.11 -26.98
N ALA A 82 24.25 -37.72 -26.53
CA ALA A 82 24.53 -37.89 -25.11
C ALA A 82 24.77 -36.54 -24.40
N GLU A 83 25.53 -35.63 -25.03
CA GLU A 83 25.78 -34.29 -24.49
C GLU A 83 24.51 -33.46 -24.40
N VAL A 84 23.64 -33.49 -25.42
CA VAL A 84 22.34 -32.81 -25.39
C VAL A 84 21.46 -33.34 -24.27
N THR A 85 21.45 -34.67 -24.06
CA THR A 85 20.64 -35.29 -23.00
C THR A 85 21.14 -34.87 -21.60
N LEU A 86 22.46 -34.85 -21.39
CA LEU A 86 23.07 -34.35 -20.15
C LEU A 86 22.79 -32.86 -19.92
N ALA A 87 22.85 -32.04 -20.98
CA ALA A 87 22.55 -30.62 -20.91
C ALA A 87 21.08 -30.35 -20.57
N MET A 88 20.14 -31.14 -21.12
CA MET A 88 18.72 -31.07 -20.77
C MET A 88 18.48 -31.43 -19.30
N GLN A 89 19.07 -32.52 -18.81
CA GLN A 89 18.95 -32.90 -17.40
C GLN A 89 19.50 -31.82 -16.46
N ALA A 90 20.68 -31.26 -16.76
CA ALA A 90 21.25 -30.18 -15.98
C ALA A 90 20.40 -28.88 -16.04
N ALA A 91 19.70 -28.63 -17.14
CA ALA A 91 18.78 -27.51 -17.27
C ALA A 91 17.50 -27.72 -16.43
N GLU A 92 16.94 -28.92 -16.45
CA GLU A 92 15.78 -29.30 -15.62
C GLU A 92 16.10 -29.20 -14.12
N GLU A 93 17.25 -29.71 -13.68
CA GLU A 93 17.67 -29.60 -12.28
C GLU A 93 17.82 -28.14 -11.84
N LYS A 94 18.37 -27.28 -12.71
CA LYS A 94 18.47 -25.83 -12.44
C LYS A 94 17.10 -25.15 -12.39
N ALA A 95 16.17 -25.54 -13.26
CA ALA A 95 14.81 -25.00 -13.25
C ALA A 95 14.08 -25.37 -11.96
N VAL A 96 14.16 -26.64 -11.53
CA VAL A 96 13.57 -27.12 -10.26
C VAL A 96 14.20 -26.41 -9.06
N ALA A 97 15.52 -26.23 -9.06
CA ALA A 97 16.20 -25.48 -8.00
C ALA A 97 15.76 -24.00 -7.94
N ALA A 98 15.55 -23.37 -9.10
CA ALA A 98 15.04 -22.01 -9.17
C ALA A 98 13.59 -21.90 -8.68
N GLU A 99 12.71 -22.82 -9.05
CA GLU A 99 11.34 -22.88 -8.55
C GLU A 99 11.29 -23.06 -7.02
N LEU A 100 12.08 -23.99 -6.49
CA LEU A 100 12.19 -24.19 -5.04
C LEU A 100 12.68 -22.94 -4.31
N ALA A 101 13.65 -22.23 -4.89
CA ALA A 101 14.13 -20.97 -4.33
C ALA A 101 13.05 -19.88 -4.33
N VAL A 102 12.22 -19.80 -5.37
CA VAL A 102 11.08 -18.87 -5.44
C VAL A 102 10.03 -19.24 -4.39
N VAL A 103 9.66 -20.52 -4.28
CA VAL A 103 8.70 -21.00 -3.28
C VAL A 103 9.20 -20.71 -1.86
N ALA A 104 10.49 -20.91 -1.58
CA ALA A 104 11.07 -20.59 -0.28
C ALA A 104 10.96 -19.09 0.03
N ARG A 105 11.27 -18.22 -0.95
CA ARG A 105 11.13 -16.77 -0.79
C ARG A 105 9.67 -16.34 -0.56
N LEU A 106 8.72 -16.95 -1.26
CA LEU A 106 7.30 -16.67 -1.07
C LEU A 106 6.82 -17.04 0.33
N LYS A 107 7.24 -18.20 0.86
CA LYS A 107 6.90 -18.60 2.24
C LYS A 107 7.47 -17.65 3.29
N VAL A 108 8.69 -17.16 3.07
CA VAL A 108 9.29 -16.13 3.96
C VAL A 108 8.50 -14.83 3.88
N ALA A 109 8.16 -14.37 2.67
CA ALA A 109 7.38 -13.15 2.48
C ALA A 109 5.97 -13.24 3.10
N GLU A 110 5.32 -14.40 2.99
CA GLU A 110 4.02 -14.68 3.61
C GLU A 110 4.12 -14.63 5.15
N ALA A 111 5.12 -15.30 5.73
CA ALA A 111 5.35 -15.27 7.18
C ALA A 111 5.68 -13.85 7.69
N GLU A 112 6.44 -13.06 6.93
CA GLU A 112 6.70 -11.65 7.25
C GLU A 112 5.44 -10.79 7.18
N ALA A 113 4.60 -11.01 6.16
CA ALA A 113 3.33 -10.29 6.03
C ALA A 113 2.39 -10.61 7.20
N ASP A 114 2.25 -11.88 7.56
CA ASP A 114 1.45 -12.32 8.72
C ASP A 114 1.97 -11.72 10.03
N ALA A 115 3.29 -11.68 10.21
CA ALA A 115 3.89 -11.06 11.39
C ALA A 115 3.58 -9.56 11.45
N ARG A 116 3.65 -8.84 10.31
CA ARG A 116 3.30 -7.42 10.23
C ARG A 116 1.83 -7.17 10.54
N VAL A 117 0.93 -8.01 10.05
CA VAL A 117 -0.51 -7.91 10.35
C VAL A 117 -0.75 -8.07 11.84
N LYS A 118 -0.17 -9.10 12.48
CA LYS A 118 -0.32 -9.32 13.93
C LYS A 118 0.22 -8.16 14.77
N VAL A 119 1.35 -7.57 14.36
CA VAL A 119 1.90 -6.38 15.03
C VAL A 119 0.95 -5.18 14.87
N ALA A 120 0.44 -4.95 13.67
CA ALA A 120 -0.49 -3.85 13.40
C ALA A 120 -1.81 -3.99 14.19
N GLU A 121 -2.35 -5.22 14.31
CA GLU A 121 -3.52 -5.53 15.13
C GLU A 121 -3.24 -5.23 16.61
N ALA A 122 -2.11 -5.71 17.15
CA ALA A 122 -1.73 -5.46 18.54
C ALA A 122 -1.53 -3.96 18.83
N GLU A 123 -0.94 -3.21 17.91
CA GLU A 123 -0.80 -1.75 18.04
C GLU A 123 -2.15 -1.04 18.00
N ALA A 124 -3.06 -1.45 17.11
CA ALA A 124 -4.41 -0.89 17.03
C ALA A 124 -5.17 -1.13 18.35
N ASP A 125 -5.15 -2.35 18.88
CA ASP A 125 -5.76 -2.69 20.16
C ASP A 125 -5.19 -1.87 21.32
N ALA A 126 -3.86 -1.69 21.35
CA ALA A 126 -3.21 -0.86 22.36
C ALA A 126 -3.67 0.61 22.27
N ARG A 127 -3.79 1.16 21.05
CA ARG A 127 -4.29 2.52 20.83
C ARG A 127 -5.74 2.68 21.29
N VAL A 128 -6.60 1.70 21.01
CA VAL A 128 -8.00 1.70 21.47
C VAL A 128 -8.06 1.71 23.00
N LYS A 129 -7.31 0.83 23.67
CA LYS A 129 -7.26 0.80 25.15
C LYS A 129 -6.79 2.12 25.76
N VAL A 130 -5.79 2.77 25.14
CA VAL A 130 -5.32 4.09 25.59
C VAL A 130 -6.40 5.16 25.39
N ALA A 131 -7.10 5.14 24.26
CA ALA A 131 -8.19 6.07 23.99
C ALA A 131 -9.35 5.91 24.99
N GLU A 132 -9.77 4.68 25.26
CA GLU A 132 -10.80 4.38 26.26
C GLU A 132 -10.40 4.84 27.67
N ALA A 133 -9.14 4.60 28.07
CA ALA A 133 -8.64 5.06 29.36
C ALA A 133 -8.68 6.60 29.46
N ARG A 134 -8.29 7.30 28.40
CA ARG A 134 -8.36 8.78 28.34
C ARG A 134 -9.80 9.29 28.42
N ALA A 135 -10.74 8.62 27.75
CA ALA A 135 -12.15 8.99 27.80
C ALA A 135 -12.72 8.87 29.22
N LYS A 136 -12.42 7.77 29.93
CA LYS A 136 -12.84 7.57 31.33
C LYS A 136 -12.24 8.62 32.27
N VAL A 137 -10.98 9.00 32.07
CA VAL A 137 -10.35 10.07 32.85
C VAL A 137 -11.04 11.41 32.58
N ALA A 138 -11.32 11.75 31.32
CA ALA A 138 -12.00 12.98 30.96
C ALA A 138 -13.42 13.07 31.56
N GLU A 139 -14.16 11.95 31.57
CA GLU A 139 -15.48 11.84 32.21
C GLU A 139 -15.38 12.08 33.72
N ALA A 140 -14.44 11.40 34.40
CA ALA A 140 -14.22 11.58 35.84
C ALA A 140 -13.80 13.02 36.20
N GLU A 141 -12.96 13.66 35.37
CA GLU A 141 -12.59 15.07 35.55
C GLU A 141 -13.78 16.02 35.37
N ALA A 142 -14.65 15.76 34.38
CA ALA A 142 -15.85 16.55 34.16
C ALA A 142 -16.81 16.43 35.36
N ASP A 143 -17.06 15.23 35.85
CA ASP A 143 -17.89 14.96 37.03
C ASP A 143 -17.33 15.65 38.28
N ALA A 144 -16.01 15.59 38.49
CA ALA A 144 -15.36 16.28 39.59
C ALA A 144 -15.55 17.80 39.52
N ARG A 145 -15.44 18.39 38.33
CA ARG A 145 -15.67 19.83 38.11
C ARG A 145 -17.12 20.22 38.40
N VAL A 146 -18.08 19.40 37.99
CA VAL A 146 -19.51 19.63 38.27
C VAL A 146 -19.75 19.63 39.78
N LYS A 147 -19.27 18.60 40.50
CA LYS A 147 -19.41 18.52 41.97
C LYS A 147 -18.80 19.72 42.70
N VAL A 148 -17.63 20.18 42.24
CA VAL A 148 -17.00 21.39 42.81
C VAL A 148 -17.83 22.64 42.53
N ALA A 149 -18.39 22.78 41.33
CA ALA A 149 -19.24 23.90 40.98
C ALA A 149 -20.55 23.91 41.79
N GLU A 150 -21.18 22.75 41.97
CA GLU A 150 -22.37 22.57 42.80
C GLU A 150 -22.10 22.93 44.27
N ALA A 151 -21.03 22.41 44.86
CA ALA A 151 -20.65 22.74 46.23
C ALA A 151 -20.38 24.24 46.42
N LYS A 152 -19.75 24.89 45.43
CA LYS A 152 -19.52 26.35 45.45
C LYS A 152 -20.82 27.13 45.33
N ALA A 153 -21.77 26.66 44.52
CA ALA A 153 -23.08 27.27 44.39
C ALA A 153 -23.86 27.14 45.71
N GLU A 154 -23.89 25.95 46.31
CA GLU A 154 -24.55 25.70 47.59
C GLU A 154 -23.97 26.57 48.72
N ALA A 155 -22.64 26.70 48.78
CA ALA A 155 -21.99 27.58 49.76
C ALA A 155 -22.41 29.05 49.60
N LYS A 156 -22.55 29.54 48.36
CA LYS A 156 -23.05 30.90 48.09
C LYS A 156 -24.51 31.08 48.49
N VAL A 157 -25.35 30.07 48.24
CA VAL A 157 -26.75 30.10 48.66
C VAL A 157 -26.84 30.22 50.19
N LYS A 158 -26.09 29.40 50.93
CA LYS A 158 -26.05 29.47 52.40
C LYS A 158 -25.56 30.83 52.93
N ASP A 159 -24.55 31.42 52.30
CA ASP A 159 -24.06 32.76 52.65
C ASP A 159 -25.14 33.84 52.41
N LEU A 160 -25.84 33.77 51.28
CA LEU A 160 -26.95 34.68 50.98
C LEU A 160 -28.13 34.50 51.94
N GLU A 161 -28.50 33.26 52.28
CA GLU A 161 -29.54 32.97 53.27
C GLU A 161 -29.19 33.55 54.64
N ALA A 162 -27.93 33.42 55.08
CA ALA A 162 -27.47 34.01 56.34
C ALA A 162 -27.56 35.55 56.32
N LYS A 163 -27.19 36.17 55.19
CA LYS A 163 -27.31 37.62 55.00
C LYS A 163 -28.76 38.09 55.02
N ILE A 164 -29.67 37.36 54.36
CA ILE A 164 -31.11 37.66 54.36
C ILE A 164 -31.65 37.60 55.79
N LYS A 165 -31.38 36.51 56.53
CA LYS A 165 -31.82 36.39 57.94
C LYS A 165 -31.31 37.53 58.81
N SER A 166 -30.05 37.95 58.61
CA SER A 166 -29.50 39.11 59.35
C SER A 166 -30.21 40.42 58.99
N LEU A 167 -30.53 40.63 57.71
CA LEU A 167 -31.27 41.83 57.27
C LEU A 167 -32.71 41.83 57.79
N GLU A 168 -33.39 40.68 57.80
CA GLU A 168 -34.73 40.52 58.38
C GLU A 168 -34.72 40.85 59.88
N ALA A 169 -33.72 40.36 60.62
CA ALA A 169 -33.54 40.71 62.04
C ALA A 169 -33.29 42.20 62.26
N LYS A 170 -32.50 42.85 61.40
CA LYS A 170 -32.27 44.31 61.49
C LYS A 170 -33.53 45.11 61.16
N LEU A 171 -34.28 44.68 60.15
CA LEU A 171 -35.51 45.35 59.73
C LEU A 171 -36.58 45.26 60.83
N THR A 172 -36.74 44.09 61.45
CA THR A 172 -37.70 43.91 62.55
C THR A 172 -37.38 44.81 63.74
N VAL A 173 -36.11 44.91 64.15
CA VAL A 173 -35.68 45.85 65.19
C VAL A 173 -35.99 47.30 64.80
N ALA A 174 -35.63 47.72 63.58
CA ALA A 174 -35.89 49.09 63.12
C ALA A 174 -37.39 49.43 63.09
N VAL A 175 -38.25 48.48 62.72
CA VAL A 175 -39.71 48.66 62.75
C VAL A 175 -40.22 48.81 64.18
N VAL A 176 -39.72 48.00 65.12
CA VAL A 176 -40.07 48.11 66.55
C VAL A 176 -39.61 49.45 67.14
N ASP A 177 -38.36 49.86 66.88
CA ASP A 177 -37.82 51.13 67.36
C ASP A 177 -38.64 52.32 66.87
N LYS A 178 -39.02 52.31 65.58
CA LYS A 178 -39.91 53.33 65.02
C LYS A 178 -41.25 53.36 65.74
N ARG A 179 -41.86 52.20 65.98
CA ARG A 179 -43.15 52.11 66.67
C ARG A 179 -43.08 52.58 68.12
N VAL A 180 -41.97 52.29 68.81
CA VAL A 180 -41.72 52.78 70.17
C VAL A 180 -41.57 54.30 70.18
N ALA A 181 -40.91 54.89 69.18
CA ALA A 181 -40.81 56.34 69.05
C ALA A 181 -42.19 56.99 68.85
N GLU A 182 -43.01 56.47 67.94
CA GLU A 182 -44.39 56.93 67.71
C GLU A 182 -45.22 56.88 69.00
N LEU A 183 -45.19 55.75 69.72
CA LEU A 183 -45.94 55.60 70.98
C LEU A 183 -45.47 56.56 72.09
N LYS A 184 -44.18 56.90 72.13
CA LYS A 184 -43.66 57.87 73.10
C LYS A 184 -44.23 59.27 72.82
N GLU A 185 -44.32 59.67 71.55
CA GLU A 185 -44.93 60.95 71.16
C GLU A 185 -46.43 60.99 71.49
N ASP A 186 -47.15 59.89 71.24
CA ASP A 186 -48.57 59.76 71.60
C ASP A 186 -48.79 59.90 73.11
N VAL A 187 -47.98 59.22 73.94
CA VAL A 187 -48.10 59.27 75.42
C VAL A 187 -47.81 60.68 75.95
N VAL A 188 -46.79 61.36 75.43
CA VAL A 188 -46.50 62.75 75.82
C VAL A 188 -47.67 63.67 75.47
N SER A 189 -48.28 63.47 74.30
CA SER A 189 -49.43 64.27 73.83
C SER A 189 -50.68 64.06 74.70
N VAL A 190 -50.85 62.89 75.33
CA VAL A 190 -51.97 62.61 76.25
C VAL A 190 -51.77 63.22 77.64
N MET A 191 -50.52 63.45 78.06
CA MET A 191 -50.19 63.97 79.40
C MET A 191 -50.17 65.50 79.50
N LEU A 192 -50.11 66.23 78.38
CA LEU A 192 -50.12 67.70 78.30
C LEU A 192 -51.53 68.23 78.08
#